data_AF-R5CSZ1-F1
#
_entry.id   AF-R5CSZ1-F1
#
_cell.length_a   1.000
_cell.length_b   1.000
_cell.length_c   1.000
_cell.angle_alpha   90.00
_cell.angle_beta   90.00
_cell.angle_gamma   90.00
#
_symmetry.space_group_name_H-M   'P 1'
#
loop_
_entity.id
_entity.type
_entity.pdbx_description
1 polymer ?
#
loop_
_entity_poly.entity_id
_entity_poly.type
_entity_poly.pdbx_seq_one_letter_code
_entity_poly.pdbx_strand_id
1 'polypeptide(L)'
;MKRILFIITAAIILVACATTDRQQNDRKKQEKAEMISRAVCNRDFKINVQTAHPTRGMSVQLTADFDLRIKGDSVVSYLPYFGRAYNVPYSGGKGLNFSGVTEDFKITQPKRDRKHVEFSVKNDEDTYKFYIDVFDNGSASINVMPQQREMISFNGEIELHE
;
A
#
# COMPACT_ATOMS: atom_id res chain seq x y z
N MET A 1 53.01 6.01 -26.05
CA MET A 1 52.05 7.14 -25.89
C MET A 1 50.67 6.83 -26.48
N LYS A 2 50.55 6.41 -27.76
CA LYS A 2 49.24 6.07 -28.37
C LYS A 2 48.44 4.99 -27.61
N ARG A 3 49.09 3.91 -27.14
CA ARG A 3 48.45 2.84 -26.34
C ARG A 3 47.91 3.31 -24.98
N ILE A 4 48.57 4.28 -24.34
CA ILE A 4 48.12 4.86 -23.07
C ILE A 4 46.89 5.76 -23.31
N LEU A 5 46.90 6.53 -24.42
CA LEU A 5 45.77 7.36 -24.82
C LEU A 5 44.51 6.52 -25.14
N PHE A 6 44.68 5.34 -25.74
CA PHE A 6 43.59 4.39 -26.00
C PHE A 6 43.00 3.76 -24.71
N ILE A 7 43.83 3.50 -23.70
CA ILE A 7 43.35 2.97 -22.41
C ILE A 7 42.58 4.03 -21.62
N ILE A 8 43.05 5.29 -21.64
CA ILE A 8 42.36 6.40 -20.95
C ILE A 8 41.00 6.70 -21.58
N THR A 9 40.89 6.66 -22.91
CA THR A 9 39.62 6.85 -23.61
C THR A 9 38.64 5.70 -23.37
N ALA A 10 39.10 4.44 -23.32
CA ALA A 10 38.27 3.30 -22.97
C ALA A 10 37.74 3.36 -21.52
N ALA A 11 38.56 3.84 -20.57
CA ALA A 11 38.15 4.02 -19.17
C ALA A 11 37.08 5.09 -18.97
N ILE A 12 37.11 6.18 -19.75
CA ILE A 12 36.10 7.26 -19.68
C ILE A 12 34.72 6.78 -20.17
N ILE A 13 34.69 5.92 -21.20
CA ILE A 13 33.43 5.38 -21.75
C ILE A 13 32.75 4.45 -20.73
N LEU A 14 33.52 3.64 -20.00
CA LEU A 14 32.97 2.73 -18.97
C LEU A 14 32.33 3.49 -17.79
N VAL A 15 32.90 4.63 -17.39
CA VAL A 15 32.35 5.48 -16.32
C VAL A 15 31.06 6.21 -16.77
N ALA A 16 30.95 6.55 -18.05
CA ALA A 16 29.76 7.20 -18.61
C ALA A 16 28.52 6.27 -18.65
N CYS A 17 28.69 4.99 -18.96
CA CYS A 17 27.58 4.03 -18.93
C CYS A 17 27.06 3.79 -17.50
N ALA A 18 27.95 3.54 -16.54
CA ALA A 18 27.56 3.23 -15.15
C ALA A 18 26.87 4.41 -14.43
N THR A 19 27.20 5.64 -14.79
CA THR A 19 26.56 6.85 -14.24
C THR A 19 25.17 7.08 -14.82
N THR A 20 24.98 6.80 -16.11
CA THR A 20 23.68 6.95 -16.82
C THR A 20 22.62 5.99 -16.28
N ASP A 21 22.96 4.71 -16.08
CA ASP A 21 22.03 3.70 -15.55
C ASP A 21 21.57 4.01 -14.13
N ARG A 22 22.49 4.47 -13.27
CA ARG A 22 22.19 4.86 -11.89
C ARG A 22 21.27 6.07 -11.86
N GLN A 23 21.58 7.10 -12.65
CA GLN A 23 20.78 8.32 -12.75
C GLN A 23 19.37 8.04 -13.30
N GLN A 24 19.23 7.12 -14.25
CA GLN A 24 17.94 6.68 -14.79
C GLN A 24 17.11 5.95 -13.73
N ASN A 25 17.70 5.04 -12.96
CA ASN A 25 17.00 4.31 -11.91
C ASN A 25 16.52 5.22 -10.77
N ASP A 26 17.33 6.22 -10.40
CA ASP A 26 16.96 7.19 -9.36
C ASP A 26 15.79 8.07 -9.82
N ARG A 27 15.77 8.50 -11.10
CA ARG A 27 14.64 9.23 -11.69
C ARG A 27 13.35 8.40 -11.69
N LYS A 28 13.41 7.13 -12.12
CA LYS A 28 12.23 6.24 -12.11
C LYS A 28 11.64 6.05 -10.70
N LYS A 29 12.50 5.94 -9.68
CA LYS A 29 12.06 5.86 -8.29
C LYS A 29 11.37 7.14 -7.83
N GLN A 30 11.91 8.30 -8.20
CA GLN A 30 11.29 9.59 -7.89
C GLN A 30 9.94 9.76 -8.59
N GLU A 31 9.86 9.45 -9.88
CA GLU A 31 8.60 9.48 -10.65
C GLU A 31 7.55 8.55 -10.03
N LYS A 32 7.93 7.32 -9.67
CA LYS A 32 7.03 6.36 -8.99
C LYS A 32 6.54 6.93 -7.65
N ALA A 33 7.44 7.47 -6.84
CA ALA A 33 7.08 8.08 -5.54
C ALA A 33 6.10 9.25 -5.71
N GLU A 34 6.31 10.10 -6.72
CA GLU A 34 5.41 11.20 -7.04
C GLU A 34 4.04 10.73 -7.52
N MET A 35 3.97 9.69 -8.34
CA MET A 35 2.70 9.09 -8.78
C MET A 35 1.92 8.51 -7.60
N ILE A 36 2.59 7.77 -6.72
CA ILE A 36 1.99 7.22 -5.49
C ILE A 36 1.48 8.33 -4.59
N SER A 37 2.31 9.35 -4.33
CA SER A 37 1.93 10.49 -3.49
C SER A 37 0.72 11.22 -4.07
N ARG A 38 0.66 11.41 -5.39
CA ARG A 38 -0.50 12.00 -6.08
C ARG A 38 -1.74 11.14 -5.94
N ALA A 39 -1.65 9.83 -6.17
CA ALA A 39 -2.77 8.88 -6.05
C ALA A 39 -3.37 8.90 -4.63
N VAL A 40 -2.51 8.85 -3.60
CA VAL A 40 -2.92 8.91 -2.19
C VAL A 40 -3.55 10.26 -1.84
N CYS A 41 -2.93 11.38 -2.22
CA CYS A 41 -3.46 12.72 -1.96
C CYS A 41 -4.79 12.98 -2.68
N ASN A 42 -4.96 12.43 -3.89
CA ASN A 42 -6.22 12.51 -4.65
C ASN A 42 -7.28 11.52 -4.17
N ARG A 43 -6.95 10.66 -3.20
CA ARG A 43 -7.82 9.59 -2.70
C ARG A 43 -8.32 8.68 -3.82
N ASP A 44 -7.47 8.39 -4.78
CA ASP A 44 -7.77 7.49 -5.89
C ASP A 44 -6.62 6.49 -6.01
N PHE A 45 -6.73 5.40 -5.27
CA PHE A 45 -5.72 4.35 -5.24
C PHE A 45 -6.30 2.99 -4.85
N LYS A 46 -5.64 1.95 -5.31
CA LYS A 46 -5.94 0.55 -4.99
C LYS A 46 -4.69 -0.10 -4.39
N ILE A 47 -4.86 -0.87 -3.34
CA ILE A 47 -3.79 -1.68 -2.74
C ILE A 47 -4.14 -3.15 -2.95
N ASN A 48 -3.29 -3.88 -3.67
CA ASN A 48 -3.37 -5.33 -3.78
C ASN A 48 -2.70 -5.95 -2.57
N VAL A 49 -3.42 -6.81 -1.88
CA VAL A 49 -2.98 -7.39 -0.60
C VAL A 49 -2.43 -8.79 -0.81
N GLN A 50 -1.22 -9.02 -0.31
CA GLN A 50 -0.47 -10.26 -0.53
C GLN A 50 -0.37 -11.11 0.72
N THR A 51 -0.37 -10.49 1.90
CA THR A 51 -0.21 -11.21 3.17
C THR A 51 -1.16 -10.64 4.22
N ALA A 52 -1.82 -11.52 4.95
CA ALA A 52 -2.63 -11.18 6.11
C ALA A 52 -1.91 -11.57 7.41
N HIS A 53 -2.06 -10.74 8.44
CA HIS A 53 -1.46 -10.87 9.75
C HIS A 53 -2.55 -10.78 10.83
N PRO A 54 -3.24 -11.90 11.13
CA PRO A 54 -4.21 -11.93 12.21
C PRO A 54 -3.52 -11.70 13.56
N THR A 55 -4.21 -11.06 14.51
CA THR A 55 -3.65 -10.84 15.87
C THR A 55 -3.26 -12.15 16.56
N ARG A 56 -4.00 -13.23 16.26
CA ARG A 56 -3.72 -14.57 16.76
C ARG A 56 -3.45 -15.51 15.58
N GLY A 57 -2.30 -16.16 15.64
CA GLY A 57 -1.91 -17.17 14.66
C GLY A 57 -0.76 -16.70 13.78
N MET A 58 -0.53 -17.48 12.72
CA MET A 58 0.54 -17.21 11.77
C MET A 58 0.05 -16.26 10.67
N SER A 59 0.99 -15.54 10.08
CA SER A 59 0.77 -14.83 8.83
C SER A 59 0.29 -15.78 7.74
N VAL A 60 -0.67 -15.33 6.93
CA VAL A 60 -1.24 -16.11 5.83
C VAL A 60 -0.86 -15.43 4.53
N GLN A 61 -0.15 -16.15 3.66
CA GLN A 61 0.06 -15.70 2.28
C GLN A 61 -1.23 -15.89 1.49
N LEU A 62 -1.66 -14.83 0.82
CA LEU A 62 -2.89 -14.83 0.05
C LEU A 62 -2.60 -15.22 -1.41
N THR A 63 -3.44 -16.10 -1.95
CA THR A 63 -3.33 -16.61 -3.33
C THR A 63 -4.42 -16.07 -4.26
N ALA A 64 -5.46 -15.45 -3.70
CA ALA A 64 -6.53 -14.80 -4.44
C ALA A 64 -6.32 -13.28 -4.44
N ASP A 65 -6.92 -12.61 -5.42
CA ASP A 65 -6.83 -11.17 -5.60
C ASP A 65 -7.70 -10.44 -4.57
N PHE A 66 -7.11 -10.12 -3.42
CA PHE A 66 -7.72 -9.29 -2.39
C PHE A 66 -7.20 -7.85 -2.50
N ASP A 67 -8.09 -6.88 -2.36
CA ASP A 67 -7.73 -5.48 -2.50
C ASP A 67 -8.53 -4.53 -1.60
N LEU A 68 -7.92 -3.37 -1.35
CA LEU A 68 -8.58 -2.22 -0.77
C LEU A 68 -8.51 -1.08 -1.79
N ARG A 69 -9.66 -0.57 -2.22
CA ARG A 69 -9.75 0.54 -3.17
C ARG A 69 -10.42 1.74 -2.52
N ILE A 70 -9.78 2.90 -2.64
CA ILE A 70 -10.30 4.20 -2.19
C ILE A 70 -10.47 5.07 -3.43
N LYS A 71 -11.65 5.67 -3.58
CA LYS A 71 -11.99 6.60 -4.65
C LYS A 71 -12.85 7.74 -4.11
N GLY A 72 -12.24 8.91 -3.93
CA GLY A 72 -12.90 10.09 -3.36
C GLY A 72 -13.25 9.88 -1.89
N ASP A 73 -14.54 9.83 -1.58
CA ASP A 73 -15.08 9.52 -0.25
C ASP A 73 -15.44 8.03 -0.09
N SER A 74 -15.40 7.26 -1.16
CA SER A 74 -15.87 5.88 -1.19
C SER A 74 -14.71 4.91 -1.02
N VAL A 75 -14.96 3.81 -0.30
CA VAL A 75 -14.02 2.71 -0.12
C VAL A 75 -14.68 1.38 -0.42
N VAL A 76 -13.96 0.52 -1.12
CA VAL A 76 -14.32 -0.87 -1.37
C VAL A 76 -13.24 -1.73 -0.74
N SER A 77 -13.61 -2.49 0.29
CA SER A 77 -12.76 -3.45 0.96
C SER A 77 -13.15 -4.84 0.49
N TYR A 78 -12.22 -5.54 -0.15
CA TYR A 78 -12.32 -6.96 -0.44
C TYR A 78 -11.16 -7.67 0.25
N LEU A 79 -11.23 -7.72 1.59
CA LEU A 79 -10.17 -8.28 2.43
C LEU A 79 -10.67 -9.54 3.17
N PRO A 80 -9.81 -10.56 3.32
CA PRO A 80 -10.16 -11.75 4.07
C PRO A 80 -10.08 -11.48 5.57
N TYR A 81 -10.90 -12.19 6.36
CA TYR A 81 -10.90 -12.06 7.82
C TYR A 81 -10.63 -13.41 8.48
N PHE A 82 -9.60 -13.47 9.32
CA PHE A 82 -9.14 -14.70 10.00
C PHE A 82 -9.18 -14.59 11.53
N GLY A 83 -9.83 -13.56 12.08
CA GLY A 83 -9.88 -13.29 13.52
C GLY A 83 -11.16 -13.79 14.19
N ARG A 84 -11.28 -13.50 15.49
CA ARG A 84 -12.50 -13.77 16.25
C ARG A 84 -13.52 -12.64 16.08
N ALA A 85 -14.76 -13.02 15.84
CA ALA A 85 -15.90 -12.13 15.91
C ALA A 85 -16.57 -12.27 17.28
N TYR A 86 -16.90 -11.16 17.93
CA TYR A 86 -17.54 -11.15 19.25
C TYR A 86 -19.05 -11.00 19.14
N ASN A 87 -19.51 -10.10 18.28
CA ASN A 87 -20.91 -9.85 18.03
C ASN A 87 -21.12 -9.72 16.52
N VAL A 88 -21.62 -10.79 15.89
CA VAL A 88 -21.88 -10.81 14.45
C VAL A 88 -23.20 -11.52 14.19
N PRO A 89 -23.89 -11.21 13.08
CA PRO A 89 -25.09 -11.94 12.68
C PRO A 89 -24.83 -13.45 12.60
N TYR A 90 -25.88 -14.25 12.77
CA TYR A 90 -25.78 -15.72 12.74
C TYR A 90 -25.14 -16.27 11.46
N SER A 91 -25.22 -15.53 10.35
CA SER A 91 -24.58 -15.86 9.07
C SER A 91 -23.06 -15.60 9.01
N GLY A 92 -22.44 -15.10 10.09
CA GLY A 92 -21.03 -14.67 10.12
C GLY A 92 -20.77 -13.26 9.60
N GLY A 93 -21.77 -12.67 8.93
CA GLY A 93 -21.73 -11.32 8.38
C GLY A 93 -20.78 -11.14 7.19
N LYS A 94 -20.62 -9.91 6.74
CA LYS A 94 -19.78 -9.49 5.60
C LYS A 94 -18.29 -9.37 5.95
N GLY A 95 -17.93 -9.31 7.23
CA GLY A 95 -16.53 -9.26 7.66
C GLY A 95 -15.82 -8.01 7.14
N LEU A 96 -14.72 -8.19 6.41
CA LEU A 96 -13.99 -7.10 5.74
C LEU A 96 -14.26 -7.03 4.23
N ASN A 97 -15.36 -7.63 3.77
CA ASN A 97 -15.83 -7.56 2.39
C ASN A 97 -17.06 -6.64 2.30
N PHE A 98 -16.84 -5.35 2.01
CA PHE A 98 -17.91 -4.35 1.93
C PHE A 98 -17.50 -3.14 1.10
N SER A 99 -18.50 -2.35 0.72
CA SER A 99 -18.33 -0.99 0.23
C SER A 99 -18.96 0.00 1.21
N GLY A 100 -18.38 1.19 1.37
CA GLY A 100 -18.92 2.22 2.25
C GLY A 100 -18.34 3.60 1.97
N VAL A 101 -18.84 4.59 2.71
CA VAL A 101 -18.36 5.97 2.68
C VAL A 101 -17.39 6.15 3.85
N THR A 102 -16.27 6.80 3.59
CA THR A 102 -15.23 7.11 4.56
C THR A 102 -15.63 8.32 5.41
N GLU A 103 -15.41 8.20 6.71
CA GLU A 103 -15.59 9.25 7.70
C GLU A 103 -14.24 9.61 8.34
N ASP A 104 -14.08 10.85 8.81
CA ASP A 104 -12.88 11.34 9.48
C ASP A 104 -11.56 11.11 8.70
N PHE A 105 -11.63 11.14 7.36
CA PHE A 105 -10.47 10.84 6.50
C PHE A 105 -9.35 11.86 6.66
N LYS A 106 -8.16 11.38 7.04
CA LYS A 106 -6.95 12.18 7.27
C LYS A 106 -5.75 11.57 6.56
N ILE A 107 -4.91 12.44 6.00
CA ILE A 107 -3.59 12.06 5.47
C ILE A 107 -2.55 12.84 6.25
N THR A 108 -1.56 12.14 6.79
CA THR A 108 -0.38 12.73 7.41
C THR A 108 0.89 12.18 6.75
N GLN A 109 2.02 12.84 6.95
CA GLN A 109 3.32 12.40 6.43
C GLN A 109 4.32 12.32 7.58
N PRO A 110 4.27 11.24 8.38
CA PRO A 110 5.12 11.11 9.56
C PRO A 110 6.61 10.89 9.22
N LYS A 111 6.93 10.44 7.99
CA LYS A 111 8.30 10.35 7.46
C LYS A 111 8.30 10.81 6.00
N ARG A 112 9.47 11.20 5.49
CA ARG A 112 9.61 11.68 4.10
C ARG A 112 9.06 10.69 3.08
N ASP A 113 9.34 9.41 3.27
CA ASP A 113 9.03 8.29 2.37
C ASP A 113 7.74 7.54 2.74
N ARG A 114 6.94 8.07 3.67
CA ARG A 114 5.76 7.40 4.21
C ARG A 114 4.59 8.35 4.36
N LYS A 115 3.51 8.05 3.63
CA LYS A 115 2.18 8.66 3.83
C LYS A 115 1.36 7.77 4.75
N HIS A 116 0.70 8.38 5.73
CA HIS A 116 -0.19 7.69 6.66
C HIS A 116 -1.62 8.16 6.43
N VAL A 117 -2.51 7.24 6.09
CA VAL A 117 -3.93 7.49 5.85
C VAL A 117 -4.73 6.88 6.99
N GLU A 118 -5.63 7.67 7.57
CA GLU A 118 -6.58 7.22 8.60
C GLU A 118 -8.00 7.56 8.16
N PHE A 119 -8.93 6.63 8.32
CA PHE A 119 -10.36 6.88 8.16
C PHE A 119 -11.19 5.84 8.90
N SER A 120 -12.47 6.15 9.10
CA SER A 120 -13.46 5.21 9.62
C SER A 120 -14.48 4.86 8.55
N VAL A 121 -15.08 3.66 8.65
CA VAL A 121 -16.22 3.25 7.82
C VAL A 121 -17.20 2.52 8.72
N LYS A 122 -18.48 2.84 8.57
CA LYS A 122 -19.56 2.13 9.27
C LYS A 122 -20.39 1.34 8.27
N ASN A 123 -20.73 0.11 8.64
CA ASN A 123 -21.75 -0.67 7.95
C ASN A 123 -22.79 -1.17 8.97
N ASP A 124 -23.72 -2.00 8.52
CA ASP A 124 -24.81 -2.52 9.36
C ASP A 124 -24.33 -3.45 10.49
N GLU A 125 -23.10 -3.97 10.39
CA GLU A 125 -22.56 -4.98 11.30
C GLU A 125 -21.51 -4.43 12.28
N ASP A 126 -20.68 -3.47 11.84
CA ASP A 126 -19.54 -3.00 12.62
C ASP A 126 -19.12 -1.57 12.20
N THR A 127 -18.22 -0.99 12.99
CA THR A 127 -17.46 0.22 12.65
C THR A 127 -15.99 -0.14 12.59
N TYR A 128 -15.35 0.22 11.48
CA TYR A 128 -13.96 -0.12 11.19
C TYR A 128 -13.14 1.15 11.13
N LYS A 129 -11.99 1.16 11.83
CA LYS A 129 -10.96 2.17 11.62
C LYS A 129 -9.82 1.58 10.81
N PHE A 130 -9.41 2.29 9.77
CA PHE A 130 -8.30 1.93 8.91
C PHE A 130 -7.13 2.85 9.20
N TYR A 131 -5.95 2.25 9.33
CA TYR A 131 -4.66 2.91 9.41
C TYR A 131 -3.78 2.34 8.31
N ILE A 132 -3.41 3.16 7.33
CA ILE A 132 -2.68 2.71 6.15
C ILE A 132 -1.37 3.48 6.04
N ASP A 133 -0.25 2.78 6.06
CA ASP A 133 1.04 3.35 5.68
C ASP A 133 1.32 2.99 4.22
N VAL A 134 1.54 4.00 3.38
CA VAL A 134 1.96 3.85 1.98
C VAL A 134 3.36 4.43 1.81
N PHE A 135 4.26 3.64 1.24
CA PHE A 135 5.65 4.00 1.05
C PHE A 135 5.95 4.40 -0.41
N ASP A 136 6.97 5.23 -0.61
CA ASP A 136 7.40 5.72 -1.94
C ASP A 136 7.80 4.59 -2.92
N ASN A 137 8.16 3.41 -2.40
CA ASN A 137 8.47 2.23 -3.21
C ASN A 137 7.22 1.49 -3.73
N GLY A 138 6.03 1.85 -3.23
CA GLY A 138 4.74 1.23 -3.55
C GLY A 138 4.28 0.17 -2.54
N SER A 139 5.12 -0.24 -1.60
CA SER A 139 4.67 -1.11 -0.50
C SER A 139 3.66 -0.37 0.37
N ALA A 140 2.71 -1.12 0.91
CA ALA A 140 1.71 -0.60 1.81
C ALA A 140 1.43 -1.59 2.95
N SER A 141 1.16 -1.06 4.13
CA SER A 141 0.62 -1.82 5.25
C SER A 141 -0.73 -1.25 5.65
N ILE A 142 -1.68 -2.14 5.93
CA ILE A 142 -3.05 -1.79 6.32
C ILE A 142 -3.27 -2.40 7.70
N ASN A 143 -3.67 -1.61 8.67
CA ASN A 143 -4.17 -2.09 9.96
C ASN A 143 -5.66 -1.74 10.05
N VAL A 144 -6.48 -2.76 10.27
CA VAL A 144 -7.93 -2.62 10.41
C VAL A 144 -8.29 -2.92 11.86
N MET A 145 -8.94 -1.95 12.50
CA MET A 145 -9.48 -2.06 13.85
C MET A 145 -11.02 -2.05 13.79
N PRO A 146 -11.66 -3.22 13.71
CA PRO A 146 -13.11 -3.35 13.90
C PRO A 146 -13.47 -3.14 15.37
N GLN A 147 -14.71 -2.75 15.66
CA GLN A 147 -15.20 -2.60 17.02
C GLN A 147 -15.74 -3.92 17.59
N GLN A 148 -16.34 -4.78 16.74
CA GLN A 148 -16.98 -6.03 17.15
C GLN A 148 -16.19 -7.28 16.75
N ARG A 149 -14.99 -7.10 16.19
CA ARG A 149 -14.09 -8.17 15.76
C ARG A 149 -12.65 -7.85 16.17
N GLU A 150 -11.82 -8.88 16.26
CA GLU A 150 -10.40 -8.74 16.55
C GLU A 150 -9.65 -8.02 15.42
N MET A 151 -8.66 -7.21 15.78
CA MET A 151 -7.79 -6.47 14.85
C MET A 151 -7.04 -7.43 13.90
N ILE A 152 -6.79 -6.96 12.69
CA ILE A 152 -6.00 -7.66 11.69
C ILE A 152 -5.23 -6.65 10.86
N SER A 153 -4.01 -6.99 10.48
CA SER A 153 -3.21 -6.19 9.56
C SER A 153 -2.87 -6.96 8.29
N PHE A 154 -2.44 -6.22 7.28
CA PHE A 154 -2.13 -6.73 5.96
C PHE A 154 -0.92 -6.01 5.39
N ASN A 155 -0.20 -6.70 4.51
CA ASN A 155 0.82 -6.11 3.66
C ASN A 155 0.45 -6.31 2.20
N GLY A 156 0.75 -5.30 1.40
CA GLY A 156 0.43 -5.27 -0.01
C GLY A 156 1.24 -4.24 -0.77
N GLU A 157 0.83 -4.00 -2.00
CA GLU A 157 1.42 -3.00 -2.87
C GLU A 157 0.35 -2.17 -3.56
N ILE A 158 0.61 -0.88 -3.72
CA ILE A 158 -0.25 0.03 -4.46
C ILE A 158 -0.20 -0.34 -5.95
N GLU A 159 -1.38 -0.50 -6.54
CA GLU A 159 -1.55 -0.65 -7.97
C GLU A 159 -1.65 0.75 -8.58
N LEU A 160 -0.61 1.14 -9.33
CA LEU A 160 -0.65 2.33 -10.15
C LEU A 160 -1.30 1.94 -11.47
N HIS A 161 -2.44 2.56 -11.78
CA HIS A 161 -2.97 2.52 -13.14
C HIS A 161 -2.16 3.53 -13.98
N GLU A 162 -1.57 3.06 -15.07
CA GLU A 162 -0.89 3.91 -16.08
C GLU A 162 -1.89 4.80 -16.83
#